data_AF-Q4GYQ8-F1
#
_entry.id   AF-Q4GYQ8-F1
#
_cell.length_a   1.000
_cell.length_b   1.000
_cell.length_c   1.000
_cell.angle_alpha   90.00
_cell.angle_beta   90.00
_cell.angle_gamma   90.00
#
_symmetry.space_group_name_H-M   'P 1'
#
loop_
_entity.id
_entity.type
_entity.pdbx_description
1 polymer ?
#
loop_
_entity_poly.entity_id
_entity_poly.type
_entity_poly.pdbx_seq_one_letter_code
_entity_poly.pdbx_strand_id
1 'polypeptide(L)'
;MHVVSEIQRRPNKARLKSEKYIVHFYSLCTLVQLVCLIVFVTQFDMASNRTFTSSLWVENPFELAPSLVWLSKRCSHSVQNERVFAFTGVSVNISDKVVGVMFAALATEMHATFFLAVTALLVGAINRYAVKANFFEFKWRNFNVRKDCFFATEIVLISALLHSVLLAEDTHRMLHDYLDHCNTRSRGFLPYCSTVPMIIFITFAFATYFFGFFVYMWNALPKYGIMSDEEVVEYREWLRRREESVAEVKRMEEEVRRANTRLQLMLENEKNMKLGKSTYQSRRPTIRREAYGSKQGDDAQQWGT
;
A
#
# COMPACT_ATOMS: atom_id res chain seq x y z
N MET A 1 7.60 13.28 3.78
CA MET A 1 8.59 13.31 2.67
C MET A 1 8.26 14.25 1.51
N HIS A 2 7.41 15.26 1.68
CA HIS A 2 7.43 16.50 0.86
C HIS A 2 7.31 17.73 1.78
N VAL A 3 8.16 17.78 2.79
CA VAL A 3 8.39 18.97 3.63
C VAL A 3 9.65 19.60 3.05
N VAL A 4 9.53 20.46 2.03
CA VAL A 4 10.75 20.95 1.35
C VAL A 4 11.58 21.86 2.28
N SER A 5 10.99 22.31 3.39
CA SER A 5 11.68 22.80 4.59
C SER A 5 10.66 22.92 5.75
N GLU A 6 11.06 22.74 7.01
CA GLU A 6 10.17 23.07 8.15
C GLU A 6 9.80 24.56 8.18
N ILE A 7 10.58 25.40 7.50
CA ILE A 7 10.30 26.81 7.20
C ILE A 7 8.91 26.97 6.55
N GLN A 8 8.43 26.00 5.76
CA GLN A 8 7.09 26.03 5.14
C GLN A 8 5.93 25.84 6.12
N ARG A 9 6.15 25.31 7.34
CA ARG A 9 5.09 25.30 8.38
C ARG A 9 4.70 26.72 8.80
N ARG A 10 5.54 27.73 8.55
CA ARG A 10 5.20 29.13 8.80
C ARG A 10 4.38 29.66 7.60
N PRO A 11 3.08 29.99 7.77
CA PRO A 11 2.17 30.28 6.65
C PRO A 11 2.52 31.50 5.76
N ASN A 12 3.58 32.27 6.05
CA ASN A 12 3.89 33.53 5.35
C ASN A 12 5.34 33.67 4.83
N LYS A 13 6.17 32.61 4.81
CA LYS A 13 7.52 32.71 4.22
C LYS A 13 7.51 32.34 2.74
N ALA A 14 8.16 33.17 1.91
CA ALA A 14 8.38 32.89 0.50
C ALA A 14 9.17 31.58 0.33
N ARG A 15 8.78 30.76 -0.66
CA ARG A 15 9.46 29.49 -0.99
C ARG A 15 10.91 29.73 -1.41
N LEU A 16 11.84 28.87 -0.99
CA LEU A 16 13.21 28.92 -1.49
C LEU A 16 13.24 28.67 -3.01
N LYS A 17 14.24 29.22 -3.71
CA LYS A 17 14.41 29.00 -5.16
C LYS A 17 14.47 27.50 -5.51
N SER A 18 15.18 26.70 -4.71
CA SER A 18 15.25 25.24 -4.87
C SER A 18 13.87 24.56 -4.83
N GLU A 19 12.97 25.01 -3.95
CA GLU A 19 11.61 24.45 -3.86
C GLU A 19 10.77 24.79 -5.09
N LYS A 20 10.94 25.99 -5.66
CA LYS A 20 10.26 26.37 -6.91
C LYS A 20 10.67 25.44 -8.05
N TYR A 21 11.96 25.14 -8.20
CA TYR A 21 12.44 24.21 -9.22
C TYR A 21 11.86 22.80 -9.07
N ILE A 22 11.75 22.30 -7.83
CA ILE A 22 11.16 20.99 -7.55
C ILE A 22 9.67 20.94 -7.92
N VAL A 23 8.92 22.02 -7.67
CA VAL A 23 7.51 22.08 -8.05
C VAL A 23 7.32 22.03 -9.57
N HIS A 24 8.21 22.69 -10.33
CA HIS A 24 8.23 22.57 -11.79
C HIS A 24 8.59 21.16 -12.22
N PHE A 25 9.58 20.52 -11.59
CA PHE A 25 9.94 19.13 -11.84
C PHE A 25 8.77 18.16 -11.62
N TYR A 26 8.01 18.29 -10.52
CA TYR A 26 6.83 17.47 -10.28
C TYR A 26 5.72 17.70 -11.30
N SER A 27 5.55 18.94 -11.76
CA SER A 27 4.59 19.27 -12.81
C SER A 27 4.98 18.57 -14.13
N LEU A 28 6.26 18.61 -14.48
CA LEU A 28 6.81 17.90 -15.64
C LEU A 28 6.64 16.38 -15.53
N CYS A 29 6.94 15.79 -14.37
CA CYS A 29 6.73 14.35 -14.15
C CYS A 29 5.26 13.96 -14.31
N THR A 30 4.32 14.79 -13.82
CA THR A 30 2.88 14.56 -14.02
C THR A 30 2.51 14.56 -15.50
N LEU A 31 3.05 15.50 -16.26
CA LEU A 31 2.80 15.58 -17.70
C LEU A 31 3.34 14.34 -18.42
N VAL A 32 4.58 13.92 -18.11
CA VAL A 32 5.17 12.71 -18.70
C VAL A 32 4.34 11.47 -18.37
N GLN A 33 3.92 11.32 -17.11
CA GLN A 33 3.04 10.23 -16.68
C GLN A 33 1.70 10.22 -17.45
N LEU A 34 1.08 11.39 -17.63
CA LEU A 34 -0.15 11.51 -18.43
C LEU A 34 0.07 11.06 -19.88
N VAL A 35 1.17 11.49 -20.51
CA VAL A 35 1.50 11.07 -21.89
C VAL A 35 1.73 9.56 -21.97
N CYS A 36 2.51 8.99 -21.04
CA CYS A 36 2.74 7.54 -20.97
C CYS A 36 1.45 6.75 -20.82
N LEU A 37 0.51 7.24 -19.98
CA LEU A 37 -0.80 6.62 -19.80
C LEU A 37 -1.62 6.65 -21.10
N ILE A 38 -1.67 7.79 -21.80
CA ILE A 38 -2.39 7.91 -23.07
C ILE A 38 -1.80 6.96 -24.12
N VAL A 39 -0.47 6.92 -24.24
CA VAL A 39 0.23 6.01 -25.17
C VAL A 39 -0.07 4.55 -24.84
N PHE A 40 -0.05 4.17 -23.56
CA PHE A 40 -0.38 2.80 -23.15
C PHE A 40 -1.83 2.43 -23.48
N VAL A 41 -2.79 3.28 -23.12
CA VAL A 41 -4.22 3.01 -23.38
C VAL A 41 -4.49 2.86 -24.87
N THR A 42 -3.93 3.75 -25.70
CA THR A 42 -4.11 3.67 -27.15
C THR A 42 -3.49 2.40 -27.74
N GLN A 43 -2.30 1.99 -27.28
CA GLN A 43 -1.68 0.74 -27.72
C GLN A 43 -2.50 -0.48 -27.27
N PHE A 44 -2.96 -0.50 -26.02
CA PHE A 44 -3.78 -1.57 -25.48
C PHE A 44 -5.13 -1.69 -26.20
N ASP A 45 -5.80 -0.57 -26.47
CA ASP A 45 -7.07 -0.54 -27.19
C ASP A 45 -6.91 -1.04 -28.64
N MET A 46 -5.87 -0.58 -29.35
CA MET A 46 -5.58 -1.08 -30.70
C MET A 46 -5.24 -2.57 -30.71
N ALA A 47 -4.48 -3.07 -29.73
CA ALA A 47 -4.06 -4.46 -29.66
C ALA A 47 -5.19 -5.39 -29.21
N SER A 48 -6.03 -4.94 -28.28
CA SER A 48 -7.20 -5.69 -27.80
C SER A 48 -8.26 -5.84 -28.88
N ASN A 49 -8.59 -4.77 -29.62
CA ASN A 49 -9.53 -4.81 -30.74
C ASN A 49 -9.09 -5.76 -31.89
N ARG A 50 -7.79 -6.09 -31.96
CA ARG A 50 -7.26 -7.07 -32.92
C ARG A 50 -7.22 -8.50 -32.36
N THR A 51 -7.22 -8.64 -31.05
CA THR A 51 -7.06 -9.92 -30.35
C THR A 51 -8.40 -10.55 -29.99
N PHE A 52 -9.38 -9.72 -29.63
CA PHE A 52 -10.72 -10.13 -29.23
C PHE A 52 -11.76 -9.64 -30.24
N THR A 53 -12.87 -10.36 -30.33
CA THR A 53 -14.01 -9.97 -31.18
C THR A 53 -14.79 -8.79 -30.58
N SER A 54 -14.89 -8.76 -29.26
CA SER A 54 -15.57 -7.73 -28.49
C SER A 54 -14.59 -6.80 -27.78
N SER A 55 -15.07 -5.59 -27.48
CA SER A 55 -14.35 -4.63 -26.64
C SER A 55 -14.13 -5.18 -25.23
N LEU A 56 -12.93 -5.00 -24.69
CA LEU A 56 -12.56 -5.38 -23.31
C LEU A 56 -13.18 -4.45 -22.25
N TRP A 57 -13.68 -3.28 -22.65
CA TRP A 57 -14.23 -2.27 -21.74
C TRP A 57 -15.66 -2.60 -21.27
N VAL A 58 -16.32 -3.56 -21.92
CA VAL A 58 -17.68 -3.96 -21.63
C VAL A 58 -17.68 -5.45 -21.28
N GLU A 59 -18.50 -5.83 -20.31
CA GLU A 59 -18.66 -7.23 -19.90
C GLU A 59 -19.18 -8.06 -21.08
N ASN A 60 -18.31 -8.91 -21.63
CA ASN A 60 -18.56 -9.73 -22.81
C ASN A 60 -17.80 -11.07 -22.66
N PRO A 61 -18.22 -12.14 -23.36
CA PRO A 61 -17.41 -13.34 -23.46
C PRO A 61 -16.08 -13.00 -24.16
N PHE A 62 -14.95 -13.32 -23.52
CA PHE A 62 -13.61 -13.11 -24.09
C PHE A 62 -13.34 -14.13 -25.20
N GLU A 63 -13.94 -13.89 -26.37
CA GLU A 63 -13.70 -14.68 -27.56
C GLU A 63 -12.53 -14.11 -28.36
N LEU A 64 -11.56 -14.98 -28.65
CA LEU A 64 -10.44 -14.64 -29.52
C LEU A 64 -10.94 -14.32 -30.93
N ALA A 65 -10.29 -13.37 -31.59
CA ALA A 65 -10.54 -13.07 -32.98
C ALA A 65 -10.37 -14.34 -33.85
N PRO A 66 -11.26 -14.57 -34.84
CA PRO A 66 -11.21 -15.78 -35.68
C PRO A 66 -9.86 -16.01 -36.37
N SER A 67 -9.16 -14.92 -36.72
CA SER A 67 -7.80 -14.97 -37.29
C SER A 67 -6.82 -15.65 -36.33
N LEU A 68 -6.86 -15.29 -35.05
CA LEU A 68 -5.98 -15.82 -34.02
C LEU A 68 -6.36 -17.25 -33.62
N VAL A 69 -7.65 -17.57 -33.61
CA VAL A 69 -8.13 -18.96 -33.43
C VAL A 69 -7.61 -19.85 -34.56
N TRP A 70 -7.62 -19.37 -35.81
CA TRP A 70 -7.11 -20.12 -36.94
C TRP A 70 -5.59 -20.33 -36.87
N LEU A 71 -4.83 -19.30 -36.49
CA LEU A 71 -3.37 -19.35 -36.33
C LEU A 71 -2.94 -20.28 -35.19
N SER A 72 -3.66 -20.28 -34.07
CA SER A 72 -3.38 -21.12 -32.91
C SER A 72 -3.89 -22.56 -33.05
N LYS A 73 -4.65 -22.87 -34.11
CA LYS A 73 -5.25 -24.19 -34.30
C LYS A 73 -4.17 -25.25 -34.49
N ARG A 74 -4.19 -26.28 -33.63
CA ARG A 74 -3.23 -27.41 -33.61
C ARG A 74 -1.78 -27.01 -33.33
N CYS A 75 -1.53 -25.80 -32.83
CA CYS A 75 -0.22 -25.43 -32.32
C CYS A 75 -0.14 -25.80 -30.83
N SER A 76 0.99 -26.37 -30.41
CA SER A 76 1.28 -26.60 -29.00
C SER A 76 2.74 -26.29 -28.73
N HIS A 77 3.00 -25.45 -27.73
CA HIS A 77 4.36 -25.07 -27.37
C HIS A 77 4.59 -25.33 -25.89
N SER A 78 5.60 -26.13 -25.57
CA SER A 78 6.04 -26.36 -24.20
C SER A 78 7.13 -25.35 -23.85
N VAL A 79 6.79 -24.36 -23.04
CA VAL A 79 7.75 -23.40 -22.50
C VAL A 79 8.24 -23.93 -21.16
N GLN A 80 9.56 -24.09 -21.02
CA GLN A 80 10.19 -24.21 -19.70
C GLN A 80 10.62 -22.81 -19.27
N ASN A 81 9.97 -22.30 -18.24
CA ASN A 81 10.35 -21.02 -17.66
C ASN A 81 11.10 -21.24 -16.35
N GLU A 82 12.20 -20.51 -16.18
CA GLU A 82 12.99 -20.53 -14.95
C GLU A 82 12.17 -20.09 -13.74
N ARG A 83 11.22 -19.16 -13.95
CA ARG A 83 10.27 -18.67 -12.94
C ARG A 83 8.90 -18.45 -13.60
N VAL A 84 7.88 -19.08 -13.03
CA VAL A 84 6.47 -18.79 -13.33
C VAL A 84 5.81 -18.45 -12.02
N PHE A 85 5.43 -17.18 -11.84
CA PHE A 85 4.93 -16.67 -10.57
C PHE A 85 5.90 -16.95 -9.41
N ALA A 86 5.57 -17.88 -8.51
CA ALA A 86 6.37 -18.25 -7.36
C ALA A 86 7.20 -19.54 -7.55
N PHE A 87 7.03 -20.26 -8.66
CA PHE A 87 7.61 -21.58 -8.85
C PHE A 87 8.76 -21.55 -9.86
N THR A 88 9.85 -22.26 -9.53
CA THR A 88 11.01 -22.41 -10.39
C THR A 88 10.95 -23.71 -11.19
N GLY A 89 11.42 -23.69 -12.44
CA GLY A 89 11.52 -24.90 -13.27
C GLY A 89 10.18 -25.50 -13.70
N VAL A 90 9.15 -24.65 -13.86
CA VAL A 90 7.82 -25.11 -14.30
C VAL A 90 7.78 -25.18 -15.83
N SER A 91 7.43 -26.36 -16.35
CA SER A 91 7.09 -26.55 -17.76
C SER A 91 5.60 -26.31 -17.97
N VAL A 92 5.25 -25.33 -18.80
CA VAL A 92 3.86 -25.03 -19.18
C VAL A 92 3.67 -25.38 -20.65
N ASN A 93 2.70 -26.26 -20.94
CA ASN A 93 2.31 -26.58 -22.31
C ASN A 93 1.13 -25.71 -22.75
N ILE A 94 1.38 -24.77 -23.65
CA ILE A 94 0.37 -23.87 -24.21
C ILE A 94 -0.24 -24.58 -25.42
N SER A 95 -1.55 -24.83 -25.36
CA SER A 95 -2.33 -25.47 -26.42
C SER A 95 -3.56 -24.63 -26.76
N ASP A 96 -4.26 -25.02 -27.85
CA ASP A 96 -5.51 -24.42 -28.30
C ASP A 96 -6.59 -24.30 -27.20
N LYS A 97 -6.61 -25.22 -26.23
CA LYS A 97 -7.54 -25.20 -25.08
C LYS A 97 -7.19 -24.16 -24.02
N VAL A 98 -5.92 -23.79 -23.88
CA VAL A 98 -5.42 -22.94 -22.79
C VAL A 98 -5.13 -21.53 -23.26
N VAL A 99 -4.79 -21.36 -24.54
CA VAL A 99 -4.38 -20.08 -25.13
C VAL A 99 -5.43 -18.97 -24.91
N GLY A 100 -6.73 -19.27 -25.09
CA GLY A 100 -7.80 -18.30 -24.85
C GLY A 100 -7.85 -17.77 -23.41
N VAL A 101 -7.62 -18.67 -22.43
CA VAL A 101 -7.56 -18.30 -21.01
C VAL A 101 -6.35 -17.42 -20.72
N MET A 102 -5.19 -17.73 -21.31
CA MET A 102 -3.97 -16.93 -21.15
C MET A 102 -4.11 -15.53 -21.74
N PHE A 103 -4.72 -15.39 -22.92
CA PHE A 103 -5.02 -14.08 -23.50
C PHE A 103 -5.99 -13.28 -22.63
N ALA A 104 -7.05 -13.90 -22.13
CA ALA A 104 -8.01 -13.25 -21.24
C ALA A 104 -7.36 -12.82 -19.91
N ALA A 105 -6.48 -13.64 -19.35
CA ALA A 105 -5.71 -13.30 -18.15
C ALA A 105 -4.80 -12.09 -18.41
N LEU A 106 -4.01 -12.11 -19.50
CA LEU A 106 -3.15 -10.97 -19.88
C LEU A 106 -3.95 -9.69 -20.08
N ALA A 107 -5.10 -9.78 -20.76
CA ALA A 107 -5.99 -8.65 -20.98
C ALA A 107 -6.53 -8.08 -19.67
N THR A 108 -6.92 -8.95 -18.74
CA THR A 108 -7.42 -8.56 -17.42
C THR A 108 -6.33 -7.87 -16.59
N GLU A 109 -5.10 -8.39 -16.59
CA GLU A 109 -3.95 -7.79 -15.91
C GLU A 109 -3.56 -6.42 -16.51
N MET A 110 -3.55 -6.29 -17.83
CA MET A 110 -3.30 -5.00 -18.50
C MET A 110 -4.41 -3.98 -18.22
N HIS A 111 -5.67 -4.42 -18.15
CA HIS A 111 -6.79 -3.57 -17.79
C HIS A 111 -6.74 -3.11 -16.33
N ALA A 112 -6.38 -4.01 -15.40
CA ALA A 112 -6.12 -3.66 -14.00
C ALA A 112 -4.95 -2.65 -13.87
N THR A 113 -3.90 -2.85 -14.66
CA THR A 113 -2.75 -1.92 -14.75
C THR A 113 -3.20 -0.52 -15.18
N PHE A 114 -4.09 -0.40 -16.16
CA PHE A 114 -4.69 0.88 -16.54
C PHE A 114 -5.42 1.55 -15.35
N PHE A 115 -6.30 0.84 -14.66
CA PHE A 115 -7.03 1.40 -13.51
C PHE A 115 -6.10 1.84 -12.39
N LEU A 116 -5.08 1.04 -12.09
CA LEU A 116 -4.07 1.37 -11.10
C LEU A 116 -3.28 2.62 -11.51
N ALA A 117 -2.89 2.74 -12.78
CA ALA A 117 -2.17 3.89 -13.30
C ALA A 117 -3.01 5.17 -13.26
N VAL A 118 -4.30 5.11 -13.64
CA VAL A 118 -5.23 6.25 -13.53
C VAL A 118 -5.36 6.69 -12.08
N THR A 119 -5.61 5.75 -11.17
CA THR A 119 -5.77 6.05 -9.75
C THR A 119 -4.49 6.61 -9.14
N ALA A 120 -3.33 6.03 -9.47
CA ALA A 120 -2.02 6.53 -9.07
C ALA A 120 -1.77 7.95 -9.59
N LEU A 121 -2.13 8.24 -10.84
CA LEU A 121 -1.98 9.57 -11.42
C LEU A 121 -2.88 10.61 -10.72
N LEU A 122 -4.13 10.26 -10.43
CA LEU A 122 -5.06 11.13 -9.71
C LEU A 122 -4.59 11.42 -8.28
N VAL A 123 -4.23 10.39 -7.53
CA VAL A 123 -3.70 10.54 -6.16
C VAL A 123 -2.39 11.34 -6.19
N GLY A 124 -1.50 11.08 -7.14
CA GLY A 124 -0.27 11.84 -7.32
C GLY A 124 -0.49 13.30 -7.70
N ALA A 125 -1.47 13.59 -8.57
CA ALA A 125 -1.86 14.95 -8.90
C ALA A 125 -2.41 15.69 -7.68
N ILE A 126 -3.25 15.05 -6.86
CA ILE A 126 -3.76 15.59 -5.60
C ILE A 126 -2.60 15.86 -4.62
N ASN A 127 -1.68 14.92 -4.47
CA ASN A 127 -0.52 15.08 -3.59
C ASN A 127 0.37 16.25 -4.03
N ARG A 128 0.64 16.38 -5.34
CA ARG A 128 1.40 17.50 -5.92
C ARG A 128 0.66 18.83 -5.77
N TYR A 129 -0.66 18.84 -5.93
CA TYR A 129 -1.47 20.03 -5.66
C TYR A 129 -1.41 20.41 -4.18
N ALA A 130 -1.49 19.46 -3.25
CA ALA A 130 -1.33 19.70 -1.82
C ALA A 130 0.06 20.30 -1.49
N VAL A 131 1.12 19.84 -2.17
CA VAL A 131 2.46 20.46 -2.09
C VAL A 131 2.43 21.90 -2.61
N LYS A 132 1.76 22.18 -3.73
CA LYS A 132 1.65 23.53 -4.29
C LYS A 132 0.82 24.46 -3.40
N ALA A 133 -0.25 23.97 -2.79
CA ALA A 133 -1.12 24.72 -1.88
C ALA A 133 -0.54 24.89 -0.47
N ASN A 134 0.62 24.29 -0.17
CA ASN A 134 1.21 24.25 1.17
C ASN A 134 0.25 23.65 2.22
N PHE A 135 -0.50 22.63 1.80
CA PHE A 135 -1.49 21.97 2.64
C PHE A 135 -0.83 20.92 3.55
N PHE A 136 -1.00 21.04 4.87
CA PHE A 136 -0.39 20.13 5.86
C PHE A 136 -1.38 19.16 6.47
N GLU A 137 -2.56 19.64 6.85
CA GLU A 137 -3.56 18.87 7.58
C GLU A 137 -4.96 19.34 7.21
N PHE A 138 -5.85 18.39 6.89
CA PHE A 138 -7.30 18.62 6.86
C PHE A 138 -7.88 18.13 8.17
N LYS A 139 -8.50 19.01 8.95
CA LYS A 139 -9.29 18.61 10.11
C LYS A 139 -10.75 18.71 9.75
N TRP A 140 -11.43 17.57 9.72
CA TRP A 140 -12.88 17.51 9.57
C TRP A 140 -13.50 16.71 10.70
N ARG A 141 -14.21 17.39 11.60
CA ARG A 141 -14.76 16.81 12.84
C ARG A 141 -13.66 16.07 13.63
N ASN A 142 -13.70 14.73 13.65
CA ASN A 142 -12.75 13.86 14.33
C ASN A 142 -11.70 13.24 13.38
N PHE A 143 -11.78 13.52 12.07
CA PHE A 143 -10.84 13.00 11.08
C PHE A 143 -9.74 14.02 10.80
N ASN A 144 -8.50 13.63 11.13
CA ASN A 144 -7.30 14.36 10.77
C ASN A 144 -6.65 13.67 9.58
N VAL A 145 -6.93 14.16 8.37
CA VAL A 145 -6.25 13.67 7.17
C VAL A 145 -4.95 14.45 7.03
N ARG A 146 -3.85 13.79 7.38
CA ARG A 146 -2.51 14.31 7.17
C ARG A 146 -2.11 14.07 5.72
N LYS A 147 -1.32 15.00 5.17
CA LYS A 147 -0.70 14.86 3.84
C LYS A 147 0.06 13.53 3.68
N ASP A 148 0.61 12.98 4.76
CA ASP A 148 1.32 11.71 4.75
C ASP A 148 0.45 10.52 4.31
N CYS A 149 -0.88 10.59 4.50
CA CYS A 149 -1.81 9.57 4.04
C CYS A 149 -1.84 9.50 2.50
N PHE A 150 -1.97 10.65 1.82
CA PHE A 150 -1.93 10.71 0.36
C PHE A 150 -0.60 10.21 -0.21
N PHE A 151 0.50 10.58 0.44
CA PHE A 151 1.83 10.11 0.08
C PHE A 151 1.97 8.58 0.22
N ALA A 152 1.55 8.02 1.37
CA ALA A 152 1.60 6.58 1.58
C ALA A 152 0.73 5.83 0.57
N THR A 153 -0.49 6.31 0.31
CA THR A 153 -1.40 5.74 -0.68
C THR A 153 -0.81 5.79 -2.09
N GLU A 154 -0.17 6.89 -2.49
CA GLU A 154 0.47 7.00 -3.81
C GLU A 154 1.63 6.00 -3.96
N ILE A 155 2.49 5.84 -2.94
CA ILE A 155 3.56 4.83 -2.96
C ILE A 155 2.99 3.41 -3.05
N VAL A 156 1.96 3.10 -2.26
CA VAL A 156 1.30 1.78 -2.32
C VAL A 156 0.76 1.53 -3.73
N LEU A 157 0.07 2.51 -4.33
CA LEU A 157 -0.45 2.39 -5.69
C LEU A 157 0.65 2.21 -6.73
N ILE A 158 1.77 2.95 -6.64
CA ILE A 158 2.90 2.79 -7.56
C ILE A 158 3.56 1.42 -7.40
N SER A 159 3.68 0.91 -6.16
CA SER A 159 4.22 -0.42 -5.90
C SER A 159 3.31 -1.53 -6.42
N ALA A 160 1.99 -1.39 -6.26
CA ALA A 160 1.01 -2.31 -6.82
C ALA A 160 1.03 -2.28 -8.36
N LEU A 161 1.14 -1.09 -8.95
CA LEU A 161 1.29 -0.93 -10.40
C LEU A 161 2.56 -1.62 -10.92
N LEU A 162 3.69 -1.43 -10.25
CA LEU A 162 4.93 -2.13 -10.59
C LEU A 162 4.75 -3.66 -10.53
N HIS A 163 4.10 -4.15 -9.48
CA HIS A 163 3.82 -5.58 -9.34
C HIS A 163 2.94 -6.11 -10.49
N SER A 164 1.84 -5.44 -10.82
CA SER A 164 0.96 -5.82 -11.95
C SER A 164 1.69 -5.81 -13.29
N VAL A 165 2.57 -4.82 -13.54
CA VAL A 165 3.36 -4.78 -14.77
C VAL A 165 4.32 -5.97 -14.87
N LEU A 166 4.99 -6.33 -13.77
CA LEU A 166 5.89 -7.49 -13.73
C LEU A 166 5.14 -8.81 -13.96
N LEU A 167 3.96 -8.97 -13.37
CA LEU A 167 3.12 -10.16 -13.60
C LEU A 167 2.63 -10.26 -15.05
N ALA A 168 2.27 -9.12 -15.65
CA ALA A 168 1.87 -9.06 -17.04
C ALA A 168 3.03 -9.39 -17.99
N GLU A 169 4.27 -9.04 -17.64
CA GLU A 169 5.46 -9.29 -18.45
C GLU A 169 5.77 -10.79 -18.61
N ASP A 170 5.64 -11.58 -17.55
CA ASP A 170 5.82 -13.04 -17.60
C ASP A 170 4.81 -13.70 -18.56
N THR A 171 3.54 -13.33 -18.43
CA THR A 171 2.46 -13.85 -19.27
C THR A 171 2.62 -13.39 -20.72
N HIS A 172 2.98 -12.11 -20.92
CA HIS A 172 3.28 -11.52 -22.22
C HIS A 172 4.40 -12.30 -22.93
N ARG A 173 5.52 -12.58 -22.25
CA ARG A 173 6.64 -13.33 -22.82
C ARG A 173 6.24 -14.73 -23.25
N MET A 174 5.49 -15.47 -22.42
CA MET A 174 5.00 -16.80 -22.77
C MET A 174 4.10 -16.80 -24.01
N LEU A 175 3.18 -15.83 -24.10
CA LEU A 175 2.29 -15.69 -25.25
C LEU A 175 3.04 -15.25 -26.50
N HIS A 176 4.05 -14.37 -26.37
CA HIS A 176 4.90 -13.95 -27.46
C HIS A 176 5.69 -15.13 -28.03
N ASP A 177 6.37 -15.91 -27.19
CA ASP A 177 7.12 -17.10 -27.59
C ASP A 177 6.21 -18.15 -28.25
N TYR A 178 4.99 -18.33 -27.73
CA TYR A 178 3.97 -19.18 -28.34
C TYR A 178 3.57 -18.70 -29.74
N LEU A 179 3.23 -17.41 -29.91
CA LEU A 179 2.82 -16.88 -31.21
C LEU A 179 3.92 -16.93 -32.25
N ASP A 180 5.16 -16.65 -31.84
CA ASP A 180 6.34 -16.75 -32.69
C ASP A 180 6.57 -18.23 -33.10
N HIS A 181 6.42 -19.17 -32.17
CA HIS A 181 6.49 -20.61 -32.48
C HIS A 181 5.39 -21.04 -33.46
N CYS A 182 4.18 -20.49 -33.35
CA CYS A 182 3.08 -20.74 -34.28
C CYS A 182 3.18 -19.93 -35.60
N ASN A 183 4.32 -19.29 -35.90
CA ASN A 183 4.59 -18.51 -37.12
C ASN A 183 3.66 -17.30 -37.32
N THR A 184 3.26 -16.64 -36.24
CA THR A 184 2.43 -15.43 -36.33
C THR A 184 3.27 -14.24 -36.79
N ARG A 185 3.15 -13.83 -38.06
CA ARG A 185 3.92 -12.67 -38.59
C ARG A 185 3.37 -11.30 -38.16
N SER A 186 2.11 -11.25 -37.74
CA SER A 186 1.47 -9.99 -37.37
C SER A 186 1.81 -9.59 -35.94
N ARG A 187 2.60 -8.53 -35.78
CA ARG A 187 2.91 -7.91 -34.47
C ARG A 187 1.78 -7.01 -33.94
N GLY A 188 0.55 -7.24 -34.39
CA GLY A 188 -0.60 -6.41 -34.07
C GLY A 188 -1.42 -6.87 -32.87
N PHE A 189 -1.14 -8.05 -32.32
CA PHE A 189 -1.90 -8.66 -31.23
C PHE A 189 -1.42 -8.19 -29.85
N LEU A 190 -2.24 -8.43 -28.82
CA LEU A 190 -1.99 -8.07 -27.42
C LEU A 190 -0.58 -8.41 -26.89
N PRO A 191 0.01 -9.60 -27.14
CA PRO A 191 1.35 -9.94 -26.65
C PRO A 191 2.49 -9.26 -27.40
N TYR A 192 2.19 -8.37 -28.36
CA TYR A 192 3.17 -7.45 -28.93
C TYR A 192 2.98 -6.01 -28.40
N CYS A 193 2.01 -5.79 -27.50
CA CYS A 193 1.80 -4.51 -26.85
C CYS A 193 2.93 -4.22 -25.87
N SER A 194 3.61 -3.09 -26.06
CA SER A 194 4.75 -2.73 -25.23
C SER A 194 4.32 -2.30 -23.83
N THR A 195 4.94 -2.87 -22.79
CA THR A 195 4.82 -2.42 -21.40
C THR A 195 5.75 -1.24 -21.06
N VAL A 196 6.62 -0.84 -22.00
CA VAL A 196 7.60 0.25 -21.83
C VAL A 196 6.98 1.57 -21.35
N PRO A 197 5.83 2.04 -21.89
CA PRO A 197 5.22 3.28 -21.39
C PRO A 197 4.88 3.22 -19.90
N MET A 198 4.46 2.05 -19.39
CA MET A 198 4.16 1.86 -17.97
C MET A 198 5.43 1.82 -17.11
N ILE A 199 6.52 1.20 -17.59
CA ILE A 199 7.81 1.24 -16.90
C ILE A 199 8.32 2.68 -16.78
N ILE A 200 8.19 3.48 -17.83
CA ILE A 200 8.54 4.91 -17.81
C ILE A 200 7.63 5.65 -16.82
N PHE A 201 6.32 5.41 -16.85
CA PHE A 201 5.37 6.00 -15.89
C PHE A 201 5.80 5.75 -14.44
N ILE A 202 6.12 4.50 -14.11
CA ILE A 202 6.56 4.06 -12.78
C ILE A 202 7.90 4.71 -12.41
N THR A 203 8.85 4.73 -13.34
CA THR A 203 10.19 5.32 -13.12
C THR A 203 10.08 6.80 -12.78
N PHE A 204 9.28 7.57 -13.53
CA PHE A 204 9.03 8.97 -13.23
C PHE A 204 8.27 9.15 -11.90
N ALA A 205 7.38 8.23 -11.55
CA ALA A 205 6.70 8.24 -10.25
C ALA A 205 7.72 8.14 -9.11
N PHE A 206 8.58 7.11 -9.14
CA PHE A 206 9.65 6.95 -8.14
C PHE A 206 10.69 8.07 -8.17
N ALA A 207 11.01 8.61 -9.35
CA ALA A 207 11.92 9.74 -9.47
C ALA A 207 11.41 10.96 -8.69
N THR A 208 10.09 11.24 -8.70
CA THR A 208 9.55 12.36 -7.89
C THR A 208 9.87 12.22 -6.41
N TYR A 209 9.84 11.00 -5.87
CA TYR A 209 10.21 10.75 -4.48
C TYR A 209 11.70 10.74 -4.24
N PHE A 210 12.48 10.14 -5.14
CA PHE A 210 13.93 10.12 -5.03
C PHE A 210 14.52 11.53 -5.03
N PHE A 211 14.13 12.37 -6.00
CA PHE A 211 14.56 13.76 -6.04
C PHE A 211 13.98 14.58 -4.89
N GLY A 212 12.71 14.34 -4.51
CA GLY A 212 12.11 14.99 -3.34
C GLY A 212 12.85 14.68 -2.04
N PHE A 213 13.27 13.43 -1.85
CA PHE A 213 14.08 12.98 -0.73
C PHE A 213 15.48 13.60 -0.77
N PHE A 214 16.14 13.60 -1.92
CA PHE A 214 17.48 14.18 -2.06
C PHE A 214 17.48 15.67 -1.71
N VAL A 215 16.53 16.45 -2.22
CA VAL A 215 16.46 17.88 -1.87
C VAL A 215 16.04 18.09 -0.42
N TYR A 216 15.17 17.24 0.13
CA TYR A 216 14.88 17.27 1.56
C TYR A 216 16.15 17.07 2.39
N MET A 217 16.95 16.04 2.10
CA MET A 217 18.22 15.79 2.78
C MET A 217 19.18 16.96 2.61
N TRP A 218 19.29 17.51 1.40
CA TRP A 218 20.14 18.66 1.11
C TRP A 218 19.74 19.93 1.89
N ASN A 219 18.44 20.13 2.10
CA ASN A 219 17.91 21.25 2.86
C ASN A 219 17.92 21.00 4.38
N ALA A 220 17.84 19.74 4.81
CA ALA A 220 17.88 19.34 6.22
C ALA A 220 19.31 19.28 6.78
N LEU A 221 20.31 19.09 5.91
CA LEU A 221 21.71 19.17 6.32
C LEU A 221 22.00 20.59 6.84
N PRO A 222 22.65 20.73 8.01
CA PRO A 222 23.08 22.03 8.51
C PRO A 222 24.05 22.65 7.50
N LYS A 223 23.64 23.73 6.84
CA LYS A 223 24.52 24.52 5.98
C LYS A 223 25.41 25.39 6.86
N TYR A 224 26.40 24.77 7.49
CA TYR A 224 27.48 25.50 8.16
C TYR A 224 28.12 26.46 7.13
N GLY A 225 27.93 27.77 7.29
CA GLY A 225 28.52 28.81 6.44
C GLY A 225 27.59 29.63 5.55
N ILE A 226 26.28 29.31 5.44
CA ILE A 226 25.31 30.13 4.67
C ILE A 226 24.24 30.79 5.56
N MET A 227 23.96 30.23 6.73
CA MET A 227 23.01 30.82 7.68
C MET A 227 23.63 32.06 8.34
N SER A 228 22.83 33.13 8.48
CA SER A 228 23.21 34.26 9.34
C SER A 228 23.33 33.79 10.79
N ASP A 229 24.12 34.48 11.62
CA ASP A 229 24.28 34.11 13.03
C ASP A 229 22.93 34.03 13.77
N GLU A 230 21.98 34.89 13.42
CA GLU A 230 20.60 34.87 13.94
C GLU A 230 19.86 33.57 13.61
N GLU A 231 19.96 33.10 12.36
CA GLU A 231 19.35 31.83 11.93
C GLU A 231 20.00 30.63 12.63
N VAL A 232 21.31 30.68 12.88
CA VAL A 232 22.03 29.63 13.61
C VAL A 232 21.58 29.56 15.08
N VAL A 233 21.29 30.70 15.72
CA VAL A 233 20.75 30.74 17.08
C VAL A 233 19.33 30.19 17.10
N GLU A 234 18.44 30.64 16.20
CA GLU A 234 17.08 30.08 16.08
C GLU A 234 17.11 28.56 15.86
N TYR A 235 18.01 28.08 15.00
CA TYR A 235 18.15 26.65 14.71
C TYR A 235 18.64 25.85 15.93
N ARG A 236 19.59 26.40 16.70
CA ARG A 236 20.06 25.77 17.96
C ARG A 236 18.96 25.71 19.02
N GLU A 237 18.19 26.78 19.19
CA GLU A 237 17.04 26.77 20.10
C GLU A 237 15.98 25.76 19.69
N TRP A 238 15.72 25.65 18.39
CA TRP A 238 14.80 24.67 17.84
C TRP A 238 15.28 23.23 18.06
N LEU A 239 16.58 22.95 17.83
CA LEU A 239 17.19 21.65 18.10
C LEU A 239 16.99 21.24 19.56
N ARG A 240 17.25 22.18 20.49
CA ARG A 240 17.06 21.95 21.93
C ARG A 240 15.59 21.62 22.27
N ARG A 241 14.62 22.38 21.75
CA ARG A 241 13.19 22.08 21.96
C ARG A 241 12.80 20.72 21.40
N ARG A 242 13.42 20.29 20.30
CA ARG A 242 13.15 18.98 19.70
C ARG A 242 13.69 17.86 20.58
N GLU A 243 14.90 18.00 21.09
CA GLU A 243 15.49 17.06 22.06
C GLU A 243 14.64 16.98 23.33
N GLU A 244 14.16 18.11 23.85
CA GLU A 244 13.25 18.19 25.00
C GLU A 244 11.93 17.45 24.73
N SER A 245 11.28 17.70 23.58
CA SER A 245 10.01 17.02 23.24
C SER A 245 10.18 15.50 23.02
N VAL A 246 11.31 15.06 22.45
CA VAL A 246 11.62 13.64 22.31
C VAL A 246 11.87 13.00 23.68
N ALA A 247 12.54 13.70 24.58
CA ALA A 247 12.75 13.25 25.96
C ALA A 247 11.41 13.20 26.74
N GLU A 248 10.53 14.16 26.57
CA GLU A 248 9.17 14.14 27.14
C GLU A 248 8.34 12.96 26.66
N VAL A 249 8.31 12.70 25.35
CA VAL A 249 7.58 11.56 24.79
C VAL A 249 8.12 10.23 25.31
N LYS A 250 9.45 10.08 25.40
CA LYS A 250 10.07 8.88 25.99
C LYS A 250 9.67 8.69 27.46
N ARG A 251 9.65 9.78 28.25
CA ARG A 251 9.18 9.73 29.65
C ARG A 251 7.72 9.29 29.74
N MET A 252 6.85 9.84 28.90
CA MET A 252 5.44 9.46 28.84
C MET A 252 5.26 7.99 28.42
N GLU A 253 6.05 7.50 27.46
CA GLU A 253 6.01 6.10 27.04
C GLU A 253 6.43 5.15 28.18
N GLU A 254 7.47 5.50 28.93
CA GLU A 254 7.88 4.74 30.10
C GLU A 254 6.81 4.73 31.20
N GLU A 255 6.17 5.88 31.46
CA GLU A 255 5.07 5.98 32.43
C GLU A 255 3.86 5.13 32.01
N VAL A 256 3.48 5.17 30.74
CA VAL A 256 2.41 4.33 30.18
C VAL A 256 2.77 2.85 30.26
N ARG A 257 4.02 2.48 29.96
CA ARG A 257 4.49 1.09 30.07
C ARG A 257 4.47 0.59 31.52
N ARG A 258 4.88 1.43 32.47
CA ARG A 258 4.79 1.12 33.92
C ARG A 258 3.35 1.01 34.40
N ALA A 259 2.45 1.87 33.91
CA ALA A 259 1.02 1.79 34.23
C ALA A 259 0.38 0.52 33.65
N ASN A 260 0.70 0.17 32.41
CA ASN A 260 0.16 -1.02 31.74
C ASN A 260 0.63 -2.32 32.40
N THR A 261 1.91 -2.41 32.77
CA THR A 261 2.45 -3.56 33.51
C THR A 261 1.82 -3.73 34.89
N ARG A 262 1.59 -2.63 35.63
CA ARG A 262 0.84 -2.67 36.90
C ARG A 262 -0.58 -3.19 36.71
N LEU A 263 -1.27 -2.74 35.67
CA LEU A 263 -2.64 -3.19 35.36
C LEU A 263 -2.67 -4.68 35.01
N GLN A 264 -1.70 -5.17 34.23
CA GLN A 264 -1.57 -6.60 33.93
C GLN A 264 -1.37 -7.45 35.18
N LEU A 265 -0.50 -7.03 36.10
CA LEU A 265 -0.30 -7.73 37.38
C LEU A 265 -1.56 -7.75 38.25
N MET A 266 -2.35 -6.67 38.26
CA MET A 266 -3.64 -6.65 38.97
C MET A 266 -4.64 -7.65 38.35
N LEU A 267 -4.73 -7.70 37.03
CA LEU A 267 -5.60 -8.66 36.32
C LEU A 267 -5.17 -10.12 36.57
N GLU A 268 -3.86 -10.39 36.58
CA GLU A 268 -3.34 -11.71 36.87
C GLU A 268 -3.61 -12.13 38.32
N ASN A 269 -3.41 -11.22 39.28
CA ASN A 269 -3.77 -11.46 40.68
C ASN A 269 -5.28 -11.69 40.85
N GLU A 270 -6.14 -10.95 40.14
CA GLU A 270 -7.59 -11.18 40.18
C GLU A 270 -7.94 -12.57 39.61
N LYS A 271 -7.31 -12.98 38.52
CA LYS A 271 -7.47 -14.32 37.93
C LYS A 271 -6.99 -15.40 38.92
N ASN A 272 -5.85 -15.21 39.57
CA ASN A 272 -5.30 -16.15 40.55
C ASN A 272 -6.16 -16.21 41.82
N MET A 273 -6.75 -15.10 42.27
CA MET A 273 -7.72 -15.10 43.37
C MET A 273 -9.01 -15.85 43.01
N LYS A 274 -9.50 -15.72 41.77
CA LYS A 274 -10.66 -16.49 41.28
C LYS A 274 -10.35 -18.00 41.21
N LEU A 275 -9.15 -18.38 40.75
CA LEU A 275 -8.69 -19.78 40.72
C LEU A 275 -8.41 -20.35 42.13
N GLY A 276 -7.83 -19.55 43.02
CA GLY A 276 -7.58 -19.93 44.41
C GLY A 276 -8.87 -20.15 45.21
N LYS A 277 -9.91 -19.32 44.99
CA LYS A 277 -11.24 -19.53 45.57
C LYS A 277 -11.90 -20.81 45.06
N SER A 278 -11.74 -21.16 43.79
CA SER A 278 -12.20 -22.44 43.23
C SER A 278 -11.54 -23.63 43.94
N THR A 279 -10.22 -23.55 44.17
CA THR A 279 -9.47 -24.61 44.86
C THR A 279 -9.85 -24.72 46.34
N TYR A 280 -10.12 -23.60 47.02
CA TYR A 280 -10.54 -23.60 48.43
C TYR A 280 -11.98 -24.12 48.61
N GLN A 281 -12.88 -23.91 47.64
CA GLN A 281 -14.22 -24.51 47.67
C GLN A 281 -14.18 -26.03 47.52
N SER A 282 -13.21 -26.60 46.78
CA SER A 282 -13.02 -28.05 46.68
C SER A 282 -12.44 -28.69 47.95
N ARG A 283 -11.84 -27.91 48.86
CA ARG A 283 -11.23 -28.42 50.10
C ARG A 283 -12.04 -28.13 51.36
N ARG A 284 -13.32 -27.75 51.27
CA ARG A 284 -14.16 -27.79 52.48
C ARG A 284 -14.24 -29.25 52.96
N PRO A 285 -13.69 -29.59 54.14
CA PRO A 285 -13.82 -30.93 54.67
C PRO A 285 -15.30 -31.21 54.88
N THR A 286 -15.76 -32.32 54.34
CA THR A 286 -17.08 -32.88 54.63
C THR A 286 -17.05 -33.25 56.12
N ILE A 287 -17.42 -32.31 56.99
CA ILE A 287 -17.67 -32.61 58.39
C ILE A 287 -18.90 -33.51 58.38
N ARG A 288 -18.64 -34.81 58.47
CA ARG A 288 -19.60 -35.90 58.65
C ARG A 288 -20.28 -35.67 60.00
N ARG A 289 -21.34 -34.84 60.02
CA ARG A 289 -22.26 -34.79 61.16
C ARG A 289 -23.17 -36.01 61.05
N GLU A 290 -22.77 -37.03 61.79
CA GLU A 290 -23.63 -38.15 62.14
C GLU A 290 -24.92 -37.62 62.78
N ALA A 291 -26.00 -38.26 62.34
CA ALA A 291 -27.35 -38.00 62.79
C ALA A 291 -27.47 -38.33 64.28
N TYR A 292 -27.71 -37.30 65.09
CA TYR A 292 -28.48 -37.47 66.32
C TYR A 292 -29.78 -36.69 66.15
N GLY A 293 -30.82 -37.43 65.81
CA GLY A 293 -32.17 -36.98 66.03
C GLY A 293 -32.42 -36.89 67.53
N SER A 294 -33.11 -35.84 67.96
CA SER A 294 -34.33 -35.95 68.77
C SER A 294 -34.79 -34.57 69.25
N LYS A 295 -36.10 -34.33 69.02
CA LYS A 295 -37.05 -33.54 69.82
C LYS A 295 -36.82 -32.01 69.88
N GLN A 296 -37.69 -31.21 69.26
CA GLN A 296 -39.07 -30.85 69.67
C GLN A 296 -39.09 -29.68 70.68
N GLY A 297 -39.85 -28.63 70.34
CA GLY A 297 -40.02 -27.37 71.08
C GLY A 297 -39.86 -26.20 70.10
N ASP A 298 -40.89 -25.81 69.35
CA ASP A 298 -42.03 -24.95 69.75
C ASP A 298 -41.60 -23.56 70.27
N ASP A 299 -42.08 -22.56 69.52
CA ASP A 299 -42.55 -21.23 69.95
C ASP A 299 -41.61 -20.23 70.65
N ALA A 300 -41.29 -19.14 69.93
CA ALA A 300 -41.43 -17.74 70.36
C ALA A 300 -40.98 -16.81 69.21
N GLN A 301 -41.90 -16.13 68.50
CA GLN A 301 -42.41 -14.79 68.83
C GLN A 301 -41.35 -13.68 68.60
N GLN A 302 -41.34 -13.01 67.44
CA GLN A 302 -42.09 -11.76 67.16
C GLN A 302 -41.68 -10.57 68.05
N TRP A 303 -40.73 -9.76 67.58
CA TRP A 303 -40.56 -8.31 67.80
C TRP A 303 -39.84 -7.79 66.53
N GLY A 304 -40.33 -6.89 65.69
CA GLY A 304 -41.37 -5.89 65.88
C GLY A 304 -40.78 -4.54 66.28
N THR A 305 -39.88 -3.97 65.47
CA THR A 305 -39.73 -2.53 65.14
C THR A 305 -38.75 -2.37 63.99
#